data_AF-A0A9Q3YX70-F1
#
_entry.id   AF-A0A9Q3YX70-F1
#
_cell.length_a   1.000
_cell.length_b   1.000
_cell.length_c   1.000
_cell.angle_alpha   90.00
_cell.angle_beta   90.00
_cell.angle_gamma   90.00
#
_symmetry.space_group_name_H-M   'P 1'
#
loop_
_entity.id
_entity.type
_entity.pdbx_description
1 polymer ?
#
loop_
_entity_poly.entity_id
_entity_poly.type
_entity_poly.pdbx_seq_one_letter_code
_entity_poly.pdbx_strand_id
1 'polypeptide(L)'
;MSEKLKLNVFKIILTGAVFAAGLSFAQQNVIEKIRKNPQTPFSYAELSVKEGGKWQGNEYIGGSFKNVNELTLPAEHTDHSYYIRYEGIGLENNQIGYRLYLDWRNATDIFGKKVNTLVLPEVGQDGFESYHHDSTWGQDILKSGRTIGIGSYGRYDEQNDFVETFKTVKNTTAKVFNENDKSFATIDYKGWKTWGKAVNLQSKLTIFNKDRFVKVDLNLDQTLSGLCTGIVAFKDIPMKQGISKNKKWGYISTYGTQTLAKKEDNLGMVVFYPIESFDKYVQTKSTHVIVFKKTKNVSYYFMGAWSQEPNGLKTEEEFYKDLDKKLEILDNNNQL
;
A
#
# COMPACT_ATOMS: atom_id res chain seq x y z
N MET A 1 -37.02 65.57 17.70
CA MET A 1 -36.47 66.11 16.43
C MET A 1 -35.31 65.22 16.03
N SER A 2 -35.41 64.56 14.87
CA SER A 2 -34.34 63.98 14.02
C SER A 2 -33.45 62.85 14.59
N GLU A 3 -33.67 61.58 14.24
CA GLU A 3 -33.17 60.80 13.07
C GLU A 3 -31.89 59.98 13.35
N LYS A 4 -32.04 58.65 13.43
CA LYS A 4 -31.50 57.63 12.51
C LYS A 4 -29.97 57.54 12.42
N LEU A 5 -29.43 56.40 12.87
CA LEU A 5 -28.82 55.43 11.93
C LEU A 5 -28.69 54.04 12.58
N LYS A 6 -29.40 53.07 12.00
CA LYS A 6 -29.08 51.64 12.13
C LYS A 6 -27.82 51.38 11.27
N LEU A 7 -26.84 50.65 11.80
CA LEU A 7 -25.86 49.99 10.96
C LEU A 7 -25.76 48.52 11.38
N ASN A 8 -25.93 47.65 10.40
CA ASN A 8 -25.97 46.20 10.53
C ASN A 8 -24.77 45.62 9.77
N VAL A 9 -24.25 44.50 10.29
CA VAL A 9 -23.47 43.44 9.64
C VAL A 9 -21.96 43.61 9.33
N PHE A 10 -21.27 42.50 9.63
CA PHE A 10 -19.97 41.97 9.16
C PHE A 10 -18.68 42.52 9.77
N LYS A 11 -18.00 41.66 10.57
CA LYS A 11 -16.64 41.20 10.24
C LYS A 11 -16.16 40.00 11.09
N ILE A 12 -16.10 38.86 10.39
CA ILE A 12 -14.96 37.93 10.32
C ILE A 12 -14.56 37.23 11.63
N ILE A 13 -14.97 35.96 11.68
CA ILE A 13 -14.36 34.87 12.43
C ILE A 13 -12.87 34.80 12.08
N LEU A 14 -11.99 35.06 13.04
CA LEU A 14 -10.56 34.76 12.95
C LEU A 14 -10.27 33.50 13.77
N THR A 15 -10.77 32.35 13.32
CA THR A 15 -10.23 31.05 13.74
C THR A 15 -9.16 30.68 12.73
N GLY A 16 -7.91 31.03 13.04
CA GLY A 16 -6.83 30.91 12.08
C GLY A 16 -5.48 30.68 12.75
N ALA A 17 -4.98 29.46 12.52
CA ALA A 17 -3.57 29.15 12.38
C ALA A 17 -2.68 29.23 13.62
N VAL A 18 -2.72 28.17 14.45
CA VAL A 18 -1.49 27.59 15.01
C VAL A 18 -1.69 26.08 15.11
N PHE A 19 -0.75 25.31 14.54
CA PHE A 19 -0.59 23.83 14.50
C PHE A 19 -0.64 23.21 13.10
N ALA A 20 0.23 23.63 12.20
CA ALA A 20 0.62 22.83 11.04
C ALA A 20 2.16 22.74 10.84
N ALA A 21 2.94 23.60 11.51
CA ALA A 21 4.39 23.66 11.29
C ALA A 21 5.18 22.47 11.90
N GLY A 22 4.58 21.64 12.77
CA GLY A 22 5.31 20.53 13.42
C GLY A 22 5.35 19.23 12.63
N LEU A 23 4.49 19.05 11.63
CA LEU A 23 4.22 17.72 11.04
C LEU A 23 5.05 17.40 9.78
N SER A 24 5.51 18.39 9.01
CA SER A 24 6.29 18.12 7.78
C SER A 24 7.77 17.81 8.02
N PHE A 25 8.34 18.21 9.18
CA PHE A 25 9.77 18.05 9.45
C PHE A 25 10.19 16.59 9.68
N ALA A 26 9.29 15.72 10.13
CA ALA A 26 9.67 14.36 10.51
C ALA A 26 10.13 13.52 9.31
N GLN A 27 9.38 13.52 8.21
CA GLN A 27 9.77 12.80 7.00
C GLN A 27 11.03 13.38 6.36
N GLN A 28 11.18 14.71 6.34
CA GLN A 28 12.36 15.37 5.79
C GLN A 28 13.65 14.98 6.55
N ASN A 29 13.59 14.94 7.88
CA ASN A 29 14.72 14.52 8.71
C ASN A 29 15.12 13.05 8.44
N VAL A 30 14.13 12.18 8.21
CA VAL A 30 14.38 10.76 7.86
C VAL A 30 15.05 10.66 6.49
N ILE A 31 14.53 11.39 5.48
CA ILE A 31 15.13 11.45 4.13
C ILE A 31 16.59 11.89 4.23
N GLU A 32 16.89 12.97 4.95
CA GLU A 32 18.25 13.48 5.10
C GLU A 32 19.16 12.49 5.82
N LYS A 33 18.67 11.81 6.86
CA LYS A 33 19.42 10.76 7.57
C LYS A 33 19.81 9.60 6.65
N ILE A 34 18.86 9.13 5.83
CA ILE A 34 19.11 8.04 4.86
C ILE A 34 20.07 8.51 3.77
N ARG A 35 19.87 9.70 3.20
CA ARG A 35 20.74 10.24 2.14
C ARG A 35 22.18 10.50 2.60
N LYS A 36 22.39 10.81 3.89
CA LYS A 36 23.75 10.91 4.46
C LYS A 36 24.47 9.56 4.53
N ASN A 37 23.74 8.44 4.53
CA ASN A 37 24.28 7.08 4.63
C ASN A 37 23.62 6.14 3.59
N PRO A 38 23.75 6.42 2.29
CA PRO A 38 22.90 5.83 1.25
C PRO A 38 23.11 4.31 1.04
N GLN A 39 24.19 3.74 1.58
CA GLN A 39 24.52 2.32 1.52
C GLN A 39 24.10 1.54 2.78
N THR A 40 23.54 2.22 3.78
CA THR A 40 23.06 1.55 5.00
C THR A 40 21.66 0.97 4.80
N PRO A 41 21.31 -0.14 5.48
CA PRO A 41 19.96 -0.65 5.49
C PRO A 41 18.97 0.42 6.00
N PHE A 42 17.93 0.69 5.23
CA PHE A 42 16.88 1.63 5.60
C PHE A 42 15.51 1.04 5.32
N SER A 43 14.51 1.58 6.03
CA SER A 43 13.11 1.49 5.65
C SER A 43 12.55 2.90 5.62
N TYR A 44 11.53 3.12 4.80
CA TYR A 44 10.90 4.40 4.65
C TYR A 44 9.41 4.24 4.32
N ALA A 45 8.58 5.07 4.95
CA ALA A 45 7.18 5.24 4.63
C ALA A 45 6.90 6.72 4.43
N GLU A 46 6.23 7.06 3.34
CA GLU A 46 5.85 8.43 3.04
C GLU A 46 4.42 8.58 2.58
N LEU A 47 3.92 9.78 2.83
CA LEU A 47 2.64 10.27 2.36
C LEU A 47 2.82 11.74 2.01
N SER A 48 2.35 12.12 0.83
CA SER A 48 2.58 13.45 0.27
C SER A 48 1.35 13.92 -0.48
N VAL A 49 0.94 15.16 -0.23
CA VAL A 49 -0.25 15.78 -0.82
C VAL A 49 0.10 17.11 -1.46
N LYS A 50 -0.66 17.52 -2.48
CA LYS A 50 -0.51 18.87 -3.04
C LYS A 50 -1.03 19.92 -2.07
N GLU A 51 -0.26 20.99 -1.91
CA GLU A 51 -0.67 22.21 -1.23
C GLU A 51 -0.63 23.41 -2.18
N GLY A 52 -1.50 24.40 -1.97
CA GLY A 52 -1.56 25.63 -2.76
C GLY A 52 -2.29 25.49 -4.11
N GLY A 53 -2.97 24.38 -4.35
CA GLY A 53 -3.90 24.20 -5.47
C GLY A 53 -5.37 24.33 -5.04
N LYS A 54 -6.28 23.81 -5.87
CA LYS A 54 -7.73 23.81 -5.57
C LYS A 54 -8.44 22.61 -6.21
N TRP A 55 -9.53 22.16 -5.57
CA TRP A 55 -10.44 21.17 -6.13
C TRP A 55 -11.27 21.77 -7.28
N GLN A 56 -11.42 20.99 -8.36
CA GLN A 56 -12.36 21.20 -9.45
C GLN A 56 -13.07 19.87 -9.71
N GLY A 57 -14.28 19.71 -9.16
CA GLY A 57 -14.91 18.39 -9.08
C GLY A 57 -14.04 17.46 -8.24
N ASN A 58 -13.68 16.31 -8.82
CA ASN A 58 -12.86 15.29 -8.15
C ASN A 58 -11.36 15.42 -8.45
N GLU A 59 -10.91 16.48 -9.14
CA GLU A 59 -9.52 16.72 -9.48
C GLU A 59 -8.92 17.88 -8.68
N TYR A 60 -7.66 17.75 -8.25
CA TYR A 60 -6.90 18.78 -7.57
C TYR A 60 -5.89 19.45 -8.52
N ILE A 61 -6.18 20.71 -8.87
CA ILE A 61 -5.47 21.46 -9.90
C ILE A 61 -4.47 22.45 -9.27
N GLY A 62 -3.25 22.49 -9.82
CA GLY A 62 -2.16 23.33 -9.33
C GLY A 62 -1.53 22.82 -8.02
N GLY A 63 -0.73 23.65 -7.37
CA GLY A 63 -0.04 23.32 -6.12
C GLY A 63 1.22 22.48 -6.30
N SER A 64 1.89 22.21 -5.18
CA SER A 64 3.12 21.41 -5.11
C SER A 64 3.02 20.36 -4.01
N PHE A 65 3.61 19.19 -4.24
CA PHE A 65 3.62 18.11 -3.26
C PHE A 65 4.40 18.47 -1.99
N LYS A 66 3.84 18.13 -0.84
CA LYS A 66 4.49 18.21 0.47
C LYS A 66 4.22 16.97 1.30
N ASN A 67 5.25 16.47 1.96
CA ASN A 67 5.13 15.34 2.87
C ASN A 67 4.31 15.71 4.12
N VAL A 68 3.37 14.84 4.47
CA VAL A 68 2.51 14.93 5.66
C VAL A 68 2.50 13.58 6.36
N ASN A 69 2.46 13.57 7.70
CA ASN A 69 2.44 12.30 8.45
C ASN A 69 1.04 11.71 8.63
N GLU A 70 0.00 12.51 8.41
CA GLU A 70 -1.40 12.14 8.58
C GLU A 70 -2.24 12.82 7.49
N LEU A 71 -3.21 12.08 6.97
CA LEU A 71 -4.20 12.58 6.03
C LEU A 71 -5.55 11.95 6.33
N THR A 72 -6.58 12.77 6.53
CA THR A 72 -7.96 12.31 6.39
C THR A 72 -8.41 12.65 4.97
N LEU A 73 -8.91 11.65 4.24
CA LEU A 73 -9.25 11.83 2.84
C LEU A 73 -10.40 12.84 2.71
N PRO A 74 -10.27 13.87 1.85
CA PRO A 74 -11.36 14.78 1.56
C PRO A 74 -12.45 14.06 0.77
N ALA A 75 -13.69 14.54 0.86
CA ALA A 75 -14.85 13.89 0.24
C ALA A 75 -14.77 13.85 -1.30
N GLU A 76 -14.06 14.79 -1.90
CA GLU A 76 -13.79 14.91 -3.33
C GLU A 76 -12.79 13.86 -3.84
N HIS A 77 -12.03 13.22 -2.95
CA HIS A 77 -10.96 12.32 -3.35
C HIS A 77 -11.49 10.98 -3.90
N THR A 78 -11.00 10.64 -5.08
CA THR A 78 -11.19 9.35 -5.76
C THR A 78 -9.92 9.01 -6.56
N ASP A 79 -9.94 7.92 -7.31
CA ASP A 79 -8.94 7.62 -8.32
C ASP A 79 -8.72 8.82 -9.27
N HIS A 80 -7.48 9.05 -9.65
CA HIS A 80 -7.05 10.14 -10.53
C HIS A 80 -7.39 11.55 -10.03
N SER A 81 -7.54 11.76 -8.71
CA SER A 81 -7.71 13.11 -8.15
C SER A 81 -6.48 14.02 -8.25
N TYR A 82 -5.29 13.48 -8.55
CA TYR A 82 -4.01 14.22 -8.57
C TYR A 82 -3.63 14.94 -7.26
N TYR A 83 -4.31 14.62 -6.16
CA TYR A 83 -4.13 15.26 -4.86
C TYR A 83 -3.00 14.62 -4.05
N ILE A 84 -2.97 13.29 -4.00
CA ILE A 84 -1.95 12.49 -3.30
C ILE A 84 -0.87 12.10 -4.32
N ARG A 85 0.41 12.27 -3.97
CA ARG A 85 1.52 11.91 -4.86
C ARG A 85 1.44 10.43 -5.20
N TYR A 86 1.62 10.11 -6.48
CA TYR A 86 1.42 8.79 -7.07
C TYR A 86 0.13 8.06 -6.60
N GLU A 87 -0.89 8.78 -6.11
CA GLU A 87 -2.19 8.29 -5.62
C GLU A 87 -2.23 7.54 -4.28
N GLY A 88 -1.16 7.55 -3.48
CA GLY A 88 -1.15 6.68 -2.31
C GLY A 88 -0.06 6.89 -1.28
N ILE A 89 0.13 5.86 -0.47
CA ILE A 89 1.23 5.74 0.48
C ILE A 89 2.38 5.00 -0.21
N GLY A 90 3.59 5.54 -0.08
CA GLY A 90 4.82 4.86 -0.48
C GLY A 90 5.46 4.12 0.69
N LEU A 91 5.90 2.88 0.48
CA LEU A 91 6.75 2.10 1.38
C LEU A 91 8.00 1.68 0.62
N GLU A 92 9.19 1.87 1.18
CA GLU A 92 10.45 1.55 0.51
C GLU A 92 11.51 1.03 1.47
N ASN A 93 12.35 0.13 0.98
CA ASN A 93 13.66 -0.15 1.55
C ASN A 93 14.72 -0.27 0.44
N ASN A 94 15.93 -0.74 0.78
CA ASN A 94 17.01 -0.88 -0.20
C ASN A 94 16.65 -1.76 -1.41
N GLN A 95 15.70 -2.69 -1.29
CA GLN A 95 15.45 -3.71 -2.30
C GLN A 95 14.21 -3.42 -3.15
N ILE A 96 13.19 -2.80 -2.56
CA ILE A 96 11.88 -2.66 -3.21
C ILE A 96 11.13 -1.43 -2.72
N GLY A 97 10.25 -0.92 -3.58
CA GLY A 97 9.21 0.02 -3.19
C GLY A 97 7.82 -0.57 -3.43
N TYR A 98 6.84 -0.08 -2.68
CA TYR A 98 5.43 -0.39 -2.87
C TYR A 98 4.61 0.90 -2.80
N ARG A 99 3.51 0.91 -3.54
CA ARG A 99 2.45 1.91 -3.40
C ARG A 99 1.19 1.21 -2.93
N LEU A 100 0.56 1.74 -1.89
CA LEU A 100 -0.84 1.42 -1.57
C LEU A 100 -1.73 2.58 -2.00
N TYR A 101 -2.66 2.35 -2.93
CA TYR A 101 -3.66 3.35 -3.32
C TYR A 101 -4.52 3.74 -2.13
N LEU A 102 -4.77 5.05 -1.96
CA LEU A 102 -5.64 5.56 -0.90
C LEU A 102 -7.07 5.84 -1.36
N ASP A 103 -7.44 5.45 -2.58
CA ASP A 103 -8.82 5.52 -3.08
C ASP A 103 -9.60 4.19 -2.90
N TRP A 104 -10.79 4.13 -3.50
CA TRP A 104 -11.69 2.98 -3.42
C TRP A 104 -11.07 1.66 -3.90
N ARG A 105 -10.04 1.68 -4.75
CA ARG A 105 -9.35 0.49 -5.25
C ARG A 105 -8.61 -0.22 -4.12
N ASN A 106 -7.96 0.53 -3.23
CA ASN A 106 -7.08 -0.01 -2.18
C ASN A 106 -6.14 -1.10 -2.73
N ALA A 107 -5.59 -0.92 -3.92
CA ALA A 107 -4.66 -1.90 -4.48
C ALA A 107 -3.23 -1.61 -4.00
N THR A 108 -2.38 -2.63 -3.97
CA THR A 108 -0.94 -2.44 -3.73
C THR A 108 -0.18 -2.72 -5.03
N ASP A 109 0.54 -1.73 -5.52
CA ASP A 109 1.47 -1.86 -6.65
C ASP A 109 2.91 -1.98 -6.17
N ILE A 110 3.79 -2.38 -7.09
CA ILE A 110 5.21 -2.61 -6.83
C ILE A 110 6.00 -1.57 -7.61
N PHE A 111 6.80 -0.79 -6.90
CA PHE A 111 7.86 0.03 -7.49
C PHE A 111 9.15 -0.80 -7.52
N GLY A 112 9.44 -1.33 -8.70
CA GLY A 112 10.65 -2.11 -8.96
C GLY A 112 11.86 -1.19 -9.00
N LYS A 113 12.93 -1.55 -8.29
CA LYS A 113 14.13 -0.72 -8.17
C LYS A 113 15.31 -1.33 -8.91
N LYS A 114 16.09 -0.50 -9.59
CA LYS A 114 17.41 -0.80 -10.20
C LYS A 114 18.57 -0.27 -9.35
N VAL A 115 18.27 0.34 -8.21
CA VAL A 115 19.23 0.94 -7.27
C VAL A 115 18.92 0.48 -5.85
N ASN A 116 19.92 0.56 -4.96
CA ASN A 116 19.77 0.20 -3.55
C ASN A 116 19.58 1.41 -2.61
N THR A 117 19.52 2.62 -3.16
CA THR A 117 19.37 3.90 -2.45
C THR A 117 17.89 4.27 -2.33
N LEU A 118 17.58 5.29 -1.52
CA LEU A 118 16.24 5.89 -1.40
C LEU A 118 15.80 6.51 -2.73
N VAL A 119 14.54 6.29 -3.15
CA VAL A 119 13.99 6.78 -4.43
C VAL A 119 12.63 7.45 -4.28
N LEU A 120 11.82 7.06 -3.29
CA LEU A 120 10.43 7.52 -3.16
C LEU A 120 10.28 9.05 -3.11
N PRO A 121 11.14 9.83 -2.42
CA PRO A 121 11.03 11.29 -2.40
C PRO A 121 11.08 11.94 -3.80
N GLU A 122 11.69 11.28 -4.77
CA GLU A 122 11.82 11.74 -6.16
C GLU A 122 10.70 11.25 -7.09
N VAL A 123 9.98 10.19 -6.72
CA VAL A 123 8.94 9.55 -7.56
C VAL A 123 7.69 10.43 -7.70
N GLY A 124 7.20 10.62 -8.93
CA GLY A 124 5.92 11.29 -9.20
C GLY A 124 5.90 12.80 -8.88
N GLN A 125 7.07 13.45 -8.87
CA GLN A 125 7.19 14.90 -8.69
C GLN A 125 6.86 15.69 -9.97
N ASP A 126 7.08 15.07 -11.12
CA ASP A 126 7.03 15.66 -12.47
C ASP A 126 5.79 15.25 -13.26
N GLY A 127 4.73 14.81 -12.58
CA GLY A 127 3.46 14.44 -13.18
C GLY A 127 3.00 13.03 -12.81
N PHE A 128 1.84 12.64 -13.33
CA PHE A 128 1.19 11.38 -13.00
C PHE A 128 1.79 10.17 -13.74
N GLU A 129 2.38 10.37 -14.91
CA GLU A 129 2.82 9.25 -15.78
C GLU A 129 4.29 8.87 -15.61
N SER A 130 5.15 9.76 -15.08
CA SER A 130 6.60 9.59 -15.14
C SER A 130 7.10 8.30 -14.49
N TYR A 131 6.51 7.92 -13.36
CA TYR A 131 6.88 6.72 -12.62
C TYR A 131 6.38 5.42 -13.26
N HIS A 132 5.50 5.48 -14.26
CA HIS A 132 5.10 4.31 -15.07
C HIS A 132 6.12 3.97 -16.17
N HIS A 133 7.11 4.83 -16.39
CA HIS A 133 8.10 4.68 -17.46
C HIS A 133 9.49 4.32 -16.92
N ASP A 134 10.24 3.60 -17.75
CA ASP A 134 11.58 3.12 -17.41
C ASP A 134 12.51 4.28 -17.03
N SER A 135 12.99 4.27 -15.78
CA SER A 135 13.92 5.26 -15.26
C SER A 135 15.20 4.60 -14.74
N THR A 136 16.20 5.43 -14.41
CA THR A 136 17.47 4.96 -13.82
C THR A 136 17.28 4.31 -12.46
N TRP A 137 16.31 4.79 -11.67
CA TRP A 137 15.97 4.22 -10.37
C TRP A 137 15.12 2.95 -10.49
N GLY A 138 14.35 2.77 -11.57
CA GLY A 138 13.29 1.78 -11.67
C GLY A 138 12.02 2.33 -12.30
N GLN A 139 10.88 1.72 -12.00
CA GLN A 139 9.53 2.18 -12.40
C GLN A 139 8.45 1.45 -11.57
N ASP A 140 7.20 1.85 -11.73
CA ASP A 140 6.05 1.01 -11.40
C ASP A 140 5.99 -0.21 -12.34
N ILE A 141 6.04 -1.39 -11.75
CA ILE A 141 6.18 -2.65 -12.47
C ILE A 141 4.95 -3.55 -12.38
N LEU A 142 3.92 -3.19 -11.61
CA LEU A 142 2.74 -4.03 -11.46
C LEU A 142 1.49 -3.35 -12.02
N LYS A 143 0.82 -4.00 -12.96
CA LYS A 143 -0.52 -3.59 -13.40
C LYS A 143 -1.58 -4.22 -12.51
N SER A 144 -1.93 -3.58 -11.41
CA SER A 144 -3.08 -4.04 -10.60
C SER A 144 -4.41 -3.92 -11.32
N GLY A 145 -4.63 -2.87 -12.14
CA GLY A 145 -5.88 -2.70 -12.87
C GLY A 145 -7.10 -2.65 -11.94
N ARG A 146 -8.09 -3.54 -12.13
CA ARG A 146 -9.27 -3.66 -11.26
C ARG A 146 -9.11 -4.73 -10.15
N THR A 147 -7.88 -5.08 -9.81
CA THR A 147 -7.57 -6.05 -8.74
C THR A 147 -7.19 -5.34 -7.45
N ILE A 148 -6.92 -6.12 -6.41
CA ILE A 148 -6.34 -5.62 -5.15
C ILE A 148 -4.79 -5.50 -5.19
N GLY A 149 -4.14 -5.78 -6.33
CA GLY A 149 -2.68 -5.78 -6.42
C GLY A 149 -2.04 -6.90 -5.59
N ILE A 150 -0.84 -6.65 -5.04
CA ILE A 150 -0.10 -7.63 -4.22
C ILE A 150 -0.34 -7.43 -2.72
N GLY A 151 -0.89 -8.43 -2.04
CA GLY A 151 -1.01 -8.45 -0.59
C GLY A 151 -1.91 -7.37 0.00
N SER A 152 -2.67 -6.63 -0.81
CA SER A 152 -3.75 -5.79 -0.28
C SER A 152 -4.92 -6.65 0.20
N TYR A 153 -5.98 -6.01 0.65
CA TYR A 153 -7.05 -6.64 1.42
C TYR A 153 -8.41 -6.11 1.00
N GLY A 154 -9.43 -6.94 1.24
CA GLY A 154 -10.82 -6.65 0.94
C GLY A 154 -11.74 -7.74 1.49
N ARG A 155 -12.96 -7.82 0.97
CA ARG A 155 -13.93 -8.86 1.33
C ARG A 155 -14.37 -9.63 0.09
N TYR A 156 -14.08 -10.91 0.03
CA TYR A 156 -14.46 -11.77 -1.09
C TYR A 156 -15.98 -12.01 -1.10
N ASP A 157 -16.62 -11.57 -2.18
CA ASP A 157 -18.03 -11.78 -2.47
C ASP A 157 -18.19 -13.06 -3.30
N GLU A 158 -18.60 -14.13 -2.62
CA GLU A 158 -18.82 -15.44 -3.25
C GLU A 158 -19.98 -15.46 -4.25
N GLN A 159 -20.95 -14.56 -4.14
CA GLN A 159 -22.10 -14.54 -5.06
C GLN A 159 -21.72 -14.00 -6.44
N ASN A 160 -20.77 -13.07 -6.47
CA ASN A 160 -20.40 -12.33 -7.66
C ASN A 160 -18.95 -12.61 -8.11
N ASP A 161 -18.23 -13.49 -7.40
CA ASP A 161 -16.85 -13.91 -7.68
C ASP A 161 -15.86 -12.73 -7.83
N PHE A 162 -15.89 -11.80 -6.86
CA PHE A 162 -14.98 -10.66 -6.84
C PHE A 162 -14.61 -10.23 -5.42
N VAL A 163 -13.54 -9.44 -5.30
CA VAL A 163 -13.14 -8.85 -4.02
C VAL A 163 -13.71 -7.45 -3.90
N GLU A 164 -14.62 -7.24 -2.94
CA GLU A 164 -15.08 -5.92 -2.55
C GLU A 164 -13.96 -5.18 -1.82
N THR A 165 -13.67 -3.96 -2.30
CA THR A 165 -12.67 -3.06 -1.75
C THR A 165 -13.38 -1.91 -1.02
N PHE A 166 -12.75 -0.74 -0.94
CA PHE A 166 -13.16 0.37 -0.07
C PHE A 166 -14.04 1.39 -0.81
N LYS A 167 -14.95 0.91 -1.67
CA LYS A 167 -15.87 1.74 -2.45
C LYS A 167 -16.87 2.54 -1.62
N THR A 168 -17.38 1.95 -0.53
CA THR A 168 -18.29 2.63 0.39
C THR A 168 -17.67 2.64 1.79
N VAL A 169 -17.06 3.77 2.14
CA VAL A 169 -16.46 4.03 3.47
C VAL A 169 -16.88 5.42 3.89
N LYS A 170 -17.21 5.63 5.17
CA LYS A 170 -17.64 6.96 5.66
C LYS A 170 -16.46 7.91 5.83
N ASN A 171 -15.34 7.38 6.32
CA ASN A 171 -14.13 8.16 6.55
C ASN A 171 -12.91 7.26 6.46
N THR A 172 -11.86 7.74 5.80
CA THR A 172 -10.56 7.08 5.71
C THR A 172 -9.49 8.03 6.22
N THR A 173 -8.69 7.58 7.19
CA THR A 173 -7.56 8.35 7.72
C THR A 173 -6.30 7.50 7.60
N ALA A 174 -5.27 8.05 6.96
CA ALA A 174 -3.97 7.42 6.78
C ALA A 174 -2.90 8.11 7.62
N LYS A 175 -1.96 7.35 8.16
CA LYS A 175 -0.78 7.85 8.88
C LYS A 175 0.46 7.09 8.48
N VAL A 176 1.62 7.75 8.48
CA VAL A 176 2.93 7.15 8.21
C VAL A 176 3.92 7.39 9.34
N PHE A 177 4.74 6.38 9.61
CA PHE A 177 5.70 6.34 10.70
C PHE A 177 7.02 5.74 10.21
N ASN A 178 8.13 6.31 10.68
CA ASN A 178 9.48 5.91 10.32
C ASN A 178 10.29 5.68 11.60
N GLU A 179 10.63 4.42 11.89
CA GLU A 179 11.48 4.02 13.01
C GLU A 179 12.87 3.62 12.49
N ASN A 180 13.76 3.17 13.37
CA ASN A 180 15.15 2.86 12.96
C ASN A 180 15.26 1.60 12.10
N ASP A 181 14.48 0.56 12.39
CA ASP A 181 14.56 -0.77 11.77
C ASP A 181 13.35 -1.10 10.87
N LYS A 182 12.29 -0.31 10.98
CA LYS A 182 11.06 -0.48 10.20
C LYS A 182 10.34 0.85 10.00
N SER A 183 9.49 0.88 8.99
CA SER A 183 8.59 1.98 8.70
C SER A 183 7.22 1.38 8.40
N PHE A 184 6.16 2.11 8.71
CA PHE A 184 4.83 1.59 8.51
C PHE A 184 3.81 2.67 8.25
N ALA A 185 2.73 2.26 7.59
CA ALA A 185 1.53 3.05 7.46
C ALA A 185 0.38 2.39 8.19
N THR A 186 -0.51 3.20 8.77
CA THR A 186 -1.78 2.75 9.32
C THR A 186 -2.92 3.43 8.57
N ILE A 187 -3.93 2.68 8.17
CA ILE A 187 -5.15 3.22 7.56
C ILE A 187 -6.36 2.82 8.38
N ASP A 188 -7.12 3.80 8.85
CA ASP A 188 -8.37 3.63 9.57
C ASP A 188 -9.56 3.87 8.63
N TYR A 189 -10.25 2.79 8.26
CA TYR A 189 -11.49 2.81 7.50
C TYR A 189 -12.68 2.74 8.45
N LYS A 190 -13.43 3.84 8.56
CA LYS A 190 -14.64 3.93 9.39
C LYS A 190 -15.91 3.71 8.57
N GLY A 191 -16.74 2.80 9.03
CA GLY A 191 -18.02 2.46 8.38
C GLY A 191 -17.85 1.89 6.97
N TRP A 192 -16.85 1.05 6.76
CA TRP A 192 -16.69 0.29 5.51
C TRP A 192 -17.88 -0.63 5.33
N LYS A 193 -18.59 -0.46 4.21
CA LYS A 193 -19.81 -1.18 3.88
C LYS A 193 -19.63 -1.95 2.58
N THR A 194 -19.71 -3.27 2.69
CA THR A 194 -19.94 -4.16 1.55
C THR A 194 -21.40 -4.64 1.60
N TRP A 195 -21.66 -5.92 1.82
CA TRP A 195 -22.98 -6.45 2.15
C TRP A 195 -23.20 -6.57 3.66
N GLY A 196 -24.44 -6.36 4.10
CA GLY A 196 -24.84 -6.41 5.50
C GLY A 196 -24.44 -5.16 6.29
N LYS A 197 -24.08 -5.36 7.57
CA LYS A 197 -23.72 -4.28 8.49
C LYS A 197 -22.32 -3.73 8.17
N ALA A 198 -22.18 -2.41 8.21
CA ALA A 198 -20.89 -1.75 8.07
C ALA A 198 -19.95 -2.10 9.24
N VAL A 199 -18.66 -2.19 8.95
CA VAL A 199 -17.59 -2.50 9.91
C VAL A 199 -16.53 -1.40 9.91
N ASN A 200 -15.78 -1.28 11.00
CA ASN A 200 -14.56 -0.51 11.00
C ASN A 200 -13.38 -1.47 10.78
N LEU A 201 -12.43 -1.08 9.93
CA LEU A 201 -11.19 -1.82 9.68
C LEU A 201 -10.00 -0.87 9.86
N GLN A 202 -9.03 -1.29 10.66
CA GLN A 202 -7.71 -0.68 10.71
C GLN A 202 -6.72 -1.64 10.03
N SER A 203 -5.95 -1.12 9.09
CA SER A 203 -4.81 -1.83 8.51
C SER A 203 -3.50 -1.21 8.97
N LYS A 204 -2.48 -2.03 9.11
CA LYS A 204 -1.09 -1.61 9.31
C LYS A 204 -0.19 -2.36 8.34
N LEU A 205 0.51 -1.63 7.47
CA LEU A 205 1.47 -2.18 6.53
C LEU A 205 2.88 -1.79 7.00
N THR A 206 3.70 -2.77 7.37
CA THR A 206 5.04 -2.55 7.91
C THR A 206 6.09 -3.08 6.94
N ILE A 207 6.96 -2.18 6.47
CA ILE A 207 8.17 -2.52 5.71
C ILE A 207 9.39 -2.47 6.64
N PHE A 208 10.30 -3.42 6.49
CA PHE A 208 11.50 -3.52 7.33
C PHE A 208 12.73 -3.06 6.55
N ASN A 209 13.80 -2.71 7.26
CA ASN A 209 15.10 -2.39 6.64
C ASN A 209 15.86 -3.63 6.14
N LYS A 210 15.14 -4.73 5.88
CA LYS A 210 15.64 -6.00 5.38
C LYS A 210 14.62 -6.62 4.45
N ASP A 211 15.11 -7.40 3.50
CA ASP A 211 14.31 -8.24 2.60
C ASP A 211 13.25 -7.43 1.81
N ARG A 212 12.33 -8.11 1.14
CA ARG A 212 11.31 -7.48 0.28
C ARG A 212 9.93 -7.47 0.91
N PHE A 213 9.76 -8.07 2.07
CA PHE A 213 8.44 -8.34 2.61
C PHE A 213 7.83 -7.14 3.34
N VAL A 214 6.52 -7.06 3.23
CA VAL A 214 5.67 -6.19 4.04
C VAL A 214 4.79 -7.08 4.91
N LYS A 215 4.74 -6.78 6.20
CA LYS A 215 3.77 -7.36 7.12
C LYS A 215 2.48 -6.55 7.07
N VAL A 216 1.35 -7.23 6.91
CA VAL A 216 0.02 -6.62 7.00
C VAL A 216 -0.69 -7.14 8.24
N ASP A 217 -1.13 -6.22 9.09
CA ASP A 217 -2.00 -6.50 10.23
C ASP A 217 -3.36 -5.84 9.98
N LEU A 218 -4.43 -6.65 9.97
CA LEU A 218 -5.82 -6.18 9.84
C LEU A 218 -6.55 -6.37 11.16
N ASN A 219 -7.22 -5.32 11.64
CA ASN A 219 -8.02 -5.35 12.86
C ASN A 219 -9.39 -4.75 12.60
N LEU A 220 -10.45 -5.48 12.98
CA LEU A 220 -11.84 -5.09 12.80
C LEU A 220 -12.53 -4.92 14.16
N ASP A 221 -13.55 -4.06 14.19
CA ASP A 221 -14.37 -3.83 15.38
C ASP A 221 -15.36 -4.98 15.70
N GLN A 222 -15.58 -5.88 14.73
CA GLN A 222 -16.41 -7.06 14.87
C GLN A 222 -15.92 -8.17 13.93
N THR A 223 -16.40 -9.41 14.14
CA THR A 223 -16.04 -10.52 13.25
C THR A 223 -16.67 -10.37 11.87
N LEU A 224 -15.90 -10.66 10.81
CA LEU A 224 -16.30 -10.53 9.42
C LEU A 224 -15.97 -11.82 8.66
N SER A 225 -16.95 -12.34 7.92
CA SER A 225 -16.71 -13.43 6.96
C SER A 225 -16.27 -12.87 5.61
N GLY A 226 -15.39 -13.61 4.93
CA GLY A 226 -14.90 -13.25 3.60
C GLY A 226 -13.75 -12.25 3.60
N LEU A 227 -13.22 -11.85 4.76
CA LEU A 227 -11.98 -11.06 4.80
C LEU A 227 -10.90 -11.80 4.01
N CYS A 228 -10.21 -11.11 3.12
CA CYS A 228 -9.30 -11.76 2.18
C CYS A 228 -8.10 -10.88 1.82
N THR A 229 -7.09 -11.54 1.25
CA THR A 229 -5.92 -10.94 0.59
C THR A 229 -5.61 -11.72 -0.69
N GLY A 230 -4.60 -11.33 -1.45
CA GLY A 230 -4.26 -12.03 -2.68
C GLY A 230 -3.11 -11.42 -3.48
N ILE A 231 -2.91 -11.97 -4.67
CA ILE A 231 -1.99 -11.47 -5.68
C ILE A 231 -2.70 -11.42 -7.03
N VAL A 232 -2.22 -10.56 -7.93
CA VAL A 232 -2.77 -10.45 -9.29
C VAL A 232 -2.65 -11.80 -10.01
N ALA A 233 -3.73 -12.23 -10.66
CA ALA A 233 -3.72 -13.40 -11.53
C ALA A 233 -3.45 -12.97 -12.97
N PHE A 234 -2.30 -13.38 -13.51
CA PHE A 234 -1.93 -13.15 -14.89
C PHE A 234 -2.28 -14.36 -15.76
N LYS A 235 -2.74 -14.09 -16.98
CA LYS A 235 -2.97 -15.15 -17.96
C LYS A 235 -1.65 -15.87 -18.23
N ASP A 236 -1.70 -17.21 -18.29
CA ASP A 236 -0.58 -18.08 -18.60
C ASP A 236 0.55 -18.12 -17.55
N ILE A 237 0.37 -17.48 -16.39
CA ILE A 237 1.27 -17.59 -15.24
C ILE A 237 0.61 -18.47 -14.16
N PRO A 238 1.14 -19.67 -13.90
CA PRO A 238 0.55 -20.57 -12.92
C PRO A 238 0.80 -20.08 -11.49
N MET A 239 -0.22 -20.23 -10.64
CA MET A 239 -0.07 -20.10 -9.19
C MET A 239 0.57 -21.37 -8.63
N LYS A 240 1.55 -21.20 -7.74
CA LYS A 240 2.11 -22.26 -6.89
C LYS A 240 1.80 -21.99 -5.43
N GLN A 241 1.71 -23.06 -4.65
CA GLN A 241 1.47 -23.01 -3.22
C GLN A 241 2.52 -23.83 -2.47
N GLY A 242 2.85 -23.39 -1.26
CA GLY A 242 3.74 -24.10 -0.35
C GLY A 242 3.21 -24.05 1.08
N ILE A 243 3.62 -25.01 1.91
CA ILE A 243 3.24 -25.11 3.32
C ILE A 243 4.50 -25.39 4.13
N SER A 244 4.64 -24.71 5.26
CA SER A 244 5.75 -24.85 6.19
C SER A 244 5.76 -26.24 6.85
N LYS A 245 6.92 -26.70 7.36
CA LYS A 245 7.07 -28.07 7.90
C LYS A 245 6.15 -28.31 9.09
N ASN A 246 5.94 -27.29 9.92
CA ASN A 246 5.04 -27.37 11.08
C ASN A 246 3.56 -27.13 10.72
N LYS A 247 3.24 -26.87 9.44
CA LYS A 247 1.90 -26.60 8.90
C LYS A 247 1.19 -25.39 9.51
N LYS A 248 1.93 -24.43 10.09
CA LYS A 248 1.35 -23.19 10.61
C LYS A 248 1.30 -22.08 9.57
N TRP A 249 2.19 -22.09 8.58
CA TRP A 249 2.25 -21.09 7.53
C TRP A 249 2.12 -21.75 6.16
N GLY A 250 1.44 -21.06 5.26
CA GLY A 250 1.40 -21.39 3.84
C GLY A 250 1.68 -20.16 2.99
N TYR A 251 1.89 -20.36 1.70
CA TYR A 251 1.92 -19.27 0.74
C TYR A 251 1.18 -19.63 -0.54
N ILE A 252 0.74 -18.59 -1.26
CA ILE A 252 0.50 -18.65 -2.70
C ILE A 252 1.46 -17.71 -3.40
N SER A 253 1.96 -18.10 -4.56
CA SER A 253 2.91 -17.31 -5.34
C SER A 253 2.73 -17.48 -6.83
N THR A 254 3.23 -16.52 -7.59
CA THR A 254 3.41 -16.60 -9.03
C THR A 254 4.82 -16.15 -9.38
N TYR A 255 5.36 -16.65 -10.48
CA TYR A 255 6.65 -16.21 -11.02
C TYR A 255 6.60 -16.25 -12.56
N GLY A 256 7.14 -15.22 -13.20
CA GLY A 256 7.30 -15.18 -14.65
C GLY A 256 7.22 -13.77 -15.21
N THR A 257 6.91 -13.66 -16.50
CA THR A 257 6.80 -12.40 -17.24
C THR A 257 5.48 -11.68 -16.95
N GLN A 258 5.37 -11.15 -15.73
CA GLN A 258 4.16 -10.52 -15.18
C GLN A 258 4.39 -9.07 -14.71
N THR A 259 5.27 -8.34 -15.42
CA THR A 259 5.67 -6.96 -15.13
C THR A 259 5.28 -5.98 -16.24
N LEU A 260 5.08 -4.71 -15.88
CA LEU A 260 4.90 -3.56 -16.77
C LEU A 260 6.21 -3.02 -17.38
N ALA A 261 7.37 -3.49 -16.91
CA ALA A 261 8.67 -3.07 -17.42
C ALA A 261 8.95 -3.71 -18.80
N LYS A 262 10.01 -4.51 -18.92
CA LYS A 262 10.32 -5.19 -20.17
C LYS A 262 9.68 -6.58 -20.20
N LYS A 263 9.36 -7.08 -21.40
CA LYS A 263 8.67 -8.38 -21.57
C LYS A 263 9.52 -9.57 -21.15
N GLU A 264 10.84 -9.41 -21.18
CA GLU A 264 11.84 -10.39 -20.74
C GLU A 264 12.09 -10.37 -19.23
N ASP A 265 11.65 -9.33 -18.53
CA ASP A 265 11.81 -9.22 -17.09
C ASP A 265 10.83 -10.16 -16.38
N ASN A 266 11.33 -10.79 -15.32
CA ASN A 266 10.51 -11.65 -14.46
C ASN A 266 10.18 -10.92 -13.17
N LEU A 267 8.98 -11.19 -12.66
CA LEU A 267 8.51 -10.74 -11.36
C LEU A 267 8.00 -11.96 -10.60
N GLY A 268 8.49 -12.16 -9.38
CA GLY A 268 7.89 -13.05 -8.39
C GLY A 268 6.94 -12.27 -7.50
N MET A 269 5.78 -12.85 -7.18
CA MET A 269 4.86 -12.32 -6.18
C MET A 269 4.45 -13.44 -5.23
N VAL A 270 4.33 -13.14 -3.95
CA VAL A 270 3.89 -14.12 -2.95
C VAL A 270 3.11 -13.45 -1.82
N VAL A 271 2.16 -14.19 -1.26
CA VAL A 271 1.53 -13.91 0.03
C VAL A 271 1.71 -15.11 0.94
N PHE A 272 2.30 -14.90 2.12
CA PHE A 272 2.40 -15.88 3.20
C PHE A 272 1.29 -15.64 4.22
N TYR A 273 0.57 -16.68 4.62
CA TYR A 273 -0.58 -16.58 5.51
C TYR A 273 -0.58 -17.70 6.57
N PRO A 274 -1.15 -17.44 7.76
CA PRO A 274 -1.28 -18.46 8.80
C PRO A 274 -2.39 -19.45 8.43
N ILE A 275 -2.07 -20.75 8.41
CA ILE A 275 -2.97 -21.84 8.06
C ILE A 275 -4.18 -21.91 9.01
N GLU A 276 -4.01 -21.54 10.28
CA GLU A 276 -5.11 -21.51 11.24
C GLU A 276 -6.22 -20.52 10.85
N SER A 277 -5.86 -19.43 10.16
CA SER A 277 -6.79 -18.40 9.67
C SER A 277 -7.30 -18.68 8.25
N PHE A 278 -6.67 -19.59 7.51
CA PHE A 278 -7.03 -19.92 6.13
C PHE A 278 -8.38 -20.64 6.05
N ASP A 279 -9.29 -20.15 5.20
CA ASP A 279 -10.56 -20.83 4.89
C ASP A 279 -10.48 -21.52 3.52
N LYS A 280 -10.29 -20.74 2.46
CA LYS A 280 -10.20 -21.27 1.09
C LYS A 280 -9.35 -20.39 0.18
N TYR A 281 -8.87 -21.00 -0.89
CA TYR A 281 -8.29 -20.32 -2.04
C TYR A 281 -9.36 -20.20 -3.15
N VAL A 282 -9.39 -19.05 -3.81
CA VAL A 282 -10.25 -18.79 -4.98
C VAL A 282 -9.43 -18.09 -6.06
N GLN A 283 -9.60 -18.49 -7.32
CA GLN A 283 -9.11 -17.72 -8.45
C GLN A 283 -10.27 -16.99 -9.12
N THR A 284 -10.36 -15.68 -8.86
CA THR A 284 -11.24 -14.80 -9.65
C THR A 284 -10.61 -14.57 -11.02
N LYS A 285 -11.30 -13.87 -11.93
CA LYS A 285 -10.78 -13.51 -13.26
C LYS A 285 -9.39 -12.85 -13.23
N SER A 286 -9.05 -12.11 -12.18
CA SER A 286 -7.85 -11.27 -12.14
C SER A 286 -7.08 -11.33 -10.82
N THR A 287 -7.47 -12.18 -9.88
CA THR A 287 -6.83 -12.27 -8.56
C THR A 287 -6.84 -13.69 -8.04
N HIS A 288 -5.67 -14.15 -7.58
CA HIS A 288 -5.51 -15.31 -6.72
C HIS A 288 -5.80 -14.87 -5.28
N VAL A 289 -6.92 -15.31 -4.73
CA VAL A 289 -7.48 -14.84 -3.46
C VAL A 289 -7.28 -15.89 -2.37
N ILE A 290 -6.78 -15.45 -1.23
CA ILE A 290 -6.82 -16.19 0.03
C ILE A 290 -7.94 -15.61 0.87
N VAL A 291 -8.98 -16.41 1.11
CA VAL A 291 -10.09 -16.08 1.99
C VAL A 291 -9.77 -16.60 3.39
N PHE A 292 -9.92 -15.73 4.38
CA PHE A 292 -9.74 -16.07 5.79
C PHE A 292 -11.06 -16.54 6.41
N LYS A 293 -10.94 -17.38 7.44
CA LYS A 293 -12.05 -17.77 8.32
C LYS A 293 -12.68 -16.51 8.91
N LYS A 294 -13.95 -16.61 9.30
CA LYS A 294 -14.66 -15.52 10.00
C LYS A 294 -13.86 -15.06 11.22
N THR A 295 -13.31 -13.86 11.14
CA THR A 295 -12.37 -13.34 12.14
C THR A 295 -12.58 -11.85 12.35
N LYS A 296 -12.01 -11.31 13.45
CA LYS A 296 -11.89 -9.86 13.68
C LYS A 296 -10.45 -9.36 13.48
N ASN A 297 -9.49 -10.24 13.23
CA ASN A 297 -8.12 -9.87 12.93
C ASN A 297 -7.39 -10.96 12.12
N VAL A 298 -6.38 -10.55 11.36
CA VAL A 298 -5.45 -11.46 10.68
C VAL A 298 -4.14 -10.73 10.41
N SER A 299 -3.04 -11.47 10.49
CA SER A 299 -1.70 -10.99 10.12
C SER A 299 -1.12 -11.89 9.03
N TYR A 300 -0.51 -11.30 8.03
CA TYR A 300 0.11 -12.02 6.91
C TYR A 300 1.26 -11.21 6.33
N TYR A 301 2.00 -11.79 5.39
CA TYR A 301 3.12 -11.11 4.72
C TYR A 301 2.95 -11.19 3.21
N PHE A 302 3.44 -10.20 2.48
CA PHE A 302 3.60 -10.28 1.03
C PHE A 302 4.97 -9.78 0.59
N MET A 303 5.45 -10.23 -0.57
CA MET A 303 6.63 -9.65 -1.20
C MET A 303 6.59 -9.77 -2.73
N GLY A 304 7.14 -8.78 -3.41
CA GLY A 304 7.53 -8.83 -4.82
C GLY A 304 9.03 -9.06 -4.98
N ALA A 305 9.47 -9.69 -6.06
CA ALA A 305 10.88 -9.85 -6.41
C ALA A 305 11.09 -9.66 -7.92
N TRP A 306 11.65 -8.53 -8.31
CA TRP A 306 11.84 -8.17 -9.72
C TRP A 306 13.24 -8.53 -10.21
N SER A 307 13.35 -9.10 -11.40
CA SER A 307 14.62 -9.56 -11.97
C SER A 307 15.62 -8.44 -12.28
N GLN A 308 15.23 -7.16 -12.23
CA GLN A 308 16.18 -6.04 -12.38
C GLN A 308 16.69 -5.48 -11.04
N GLU A 309 16.19 -5.98 -9.90
CA GLU A 309 16.71 -5.60 -8.59
C GLU A 309 18.22 -5.89 -8.47
N PRO A 310 19.06 -4.94 -8.02
CA PRO A 310 20.49 -5.16 -7.83
C PRO A 310 20.76 -6.33 -6.88
N ASN A 311 21.53 -7.32 -7.34
CA ASN A 311 21.83 -8.54 -6.58
C ASN A 311 20.57 -9.28 -6.07
N GLY A 312 19.42 -9.09 -6.73
CA GLY A 312 18.15 -9.71 -6.38
C GLY A 312 17.95 -11.10 -6.98
N LEU A 313 16.73 -11.64 -6.80
CA LEU A 313 16.32 -12.95 -7.31
C LEU A 313 16.05 -12.85 -8.82
N LYS A 314 16.82 -13.57 -9.64
CA LYS A 314 16.79 -13.47 -11.11
C LYS A 314 16.06 -14.62 -11.78
N THR A 315 16.00 -15.77 -11.11
CA THR A 315 15.42 -17.00 -11.66
C THR A 315 14.28 -17.53 -10.81
N GLU A 316 13.45 -18.38 -11.42
CA GLU A 316 12.34 -19.04 -10.72
C GLU A 316 12.85 -19.91 -9.56
N GLU A 317 13.96 -20.64 -9.78
CA GLU A 317 14.58 -21.49 -8.75
C GLU A 317 15.06 -20.66 -7.55
N GLU A 318 15.74 -19.54 -7.80
CA GLU A 318 16.19 -18.63 -6.74
C GLU A 318 15.00 -18.06 -5.95
N PHE A 319 13.92 -17.71 -6.64
CA PHE A 319 12.69 -17.21 -6.00
C PHE A 319 12.08 -18.24 -5.07
N TYR A 320 11.83 -19.47 -5.55
CA TYR A 320 11.23 -20.50 -4.69
C TYR A 320 12.15 -20.95 -3.56
N LYS A 321 13.45 -21.01 -3.78
CA LYS A 321 14.43 -21.27 -2.71
C LYS A 321 14.40 -20.19 -1.62
N ASP A 322 14.15 -18.93 -1.99
CA ASP A 322 13.95 -17.85 -1.03
C ASP A 322 12.63 -17.98 -0.26
N LEU A 323 11.54 -18.40 -0.93
CA LEU A 323 10.26 -18.69 -0.26
C LEU A 323 10.39 -19.83 0.76
N ASP A 324 11.12 -20.89 0.42
CA ASP A 324 11.34 -22.03 1.32
C ASP A 324 12.11 -21.61 2.58
N LYS A 325 13.15 -20.78 2.43
CA LYS A 325 13.86 -20.19 3.59
C LYS A 325 12.94 -19.33 4.46
N LYS A 326 12.04 -18.56 3.86
CA LYS A 326 11.05 -17.76 4.58
C LYS A 326 10.07 -18.63 5.35
N LEU A 327 9.61 -19.74 4.77
CA LEU A 327 8.81 -20.72 5.51
C LEU A 327 9.59 -21.33 6.69
N GLU A 328 10.88 -21.61 6.55
CA GLU A 328 11.72 -22.09 7.67
C GLU A 328 11.87 -21.05 8.78
N ILE A 329 12.03 -19.77 8.44
CA ILE A 329 12.05 -18.67 9.42
C ILE A 329 10.69 -18.57 10.15
N LEU A 330 9.58 -18.63 9.41
CA LEU A 330 8.23 -18.64 9.96
C LEU A 330 7.96 -19.87 10.84
N ASP A 331 8.48 -21.05 10.46
CA ASP A 331 8.38 -22.28 11.25
C ASP A 331 9.02 -22.11 12.63
N ASN A 332 10.19 -21.47 12.68
CA ASN A 332 10.98 -21.33 13.90
C ASN A 332 10.53 -20.15 14.78
N ASN A 333 10.15 -19.03 14.15
CA ASN A 333 9.97 -17.76 14.86
C ASN A 333 8.54 -17.25 14.83
N ASN A 334 7.66 -17.83 14.00
CA ASN A 334 6.29 -17.35 13.73
C ASN A 334 6.23 -15.90 13.18
N GLN A 335 7.35 -15.39 12.66
CA GLN A 335 7.51 -14.06 12.07
C GLN A 335 8.74 -14.03 11.14
N LEU A 336 8.71 -13.18 10.10
CA LEU A 336 9.84 -12.95 9.16
C LEU A 336 10.84 -11.88 9.62
#